data_AF-A0A1J4V450-F1
#
_entry.id   AF-A0A1J4V450-F1
#
_cell.length_a   1.000
_cell.length_b   1.000
_cell.length_c   1.000
_cell.angle_alpha   90.00
_cell.angle_beta   90.00
_cell.angle_gamma   90.00
#
_symmetry.space_group_name_H-M   'P 1'
#
loop_
_entity.id
_entity.type
_entity.pdbx_description
1 polymer ?
#
loop_
_entity_poly.entity_id
_entity_poly.type
_entity_poly.pdbx_seq_one_letter_code
_entity_poly.pdbx_strand_id
1 'polypeptide(L)'
;MHHIYHTEGIILGSGNFGETGKYYAIFTRGLGMIYASAQGVRKMSSKLRFVLQDFSYIKIDFVRGKDFWRITSASKTNKLQNLSRPEIFGVFVNISKLLKRLLAGEDPNEILFIDLLNGLSILEKSKAKDELRNVEAIIVLRILNNLGYIGGNEILKDFIRSPFEEDLIFKISESRAKILHQINKALKETHL
;
A
#
# COMPACT_ATOMS: atom_id res chain seq x y z
N MET A 1 -0.37 26.40 -18.55
CA MET A 1 -0.56 24.94 -18.77
C MET A 1 -0.12 24.25 -17.50
N HIS A 2 -0.97 23.42 -16.88
CA HIS A 2 -0.58 22.70 -15.65
C HIS A 2 0.23 21.46 -16.04
N HIS A 3 1.31 21.17 -15.31
CA HIS A 3 2.06 19.93 -15.48
C HIS A 3 1.20 18.74 -15.05
N ILE A 4 1.19 17.69 -15.86
CA ILE A 4 0.51 16.44 -15.54
C ILE A 4 1.57 15.45 -15.05
N TYR A 5 1.37 14.92 -13.85
CA TYR A 5 2.23 13.92 -13.25
C TYR A 5 1.66 12.54 -13.53
N HIS A 6 2.48 11.66 -14.09
CA HIS A 6 2.11 10.29 -14.44
C HIS A 6 2.81 9.32 -13.48
N THR A 7 2.06 8.49 -12.76
CA THR A 7 2.64 7.50 -11.85
C THR A 7 1.75 6.27 -11.69
N GLU A 8 2.34 5.20 -11.18
CA GLU A 8 1.60 4.09 -10.61
C GLU A 8 1.23 4.40 -9.15
N GLY A 9 0.10 3.87 -8.67
CA GLY A 9 -0.37 4.09 -7.32
C GLY A 9 -1.29 2.99 -6.81
N ILE A 10 -1.27 2.80 -5.48
CA ILE A 10 -2.14 1.88 -4.75
C ILE A 10 -3.13 2.72 -3.94
N ILE A 11 -4.42 2.56 -4.21
CA ILE A 11 -5.47 3.26 -3.46
C ILE A 11 -5.64 2.58 -2.10
N LEU A 12 -5.42 3.32 -1.01
CA LEU A 12 -5.50 2.84 0.38
C LEU A 12 -6.85 3.14 1.06
N GLY A 13 -7.77 3.73 0.30
CA GLY A 13 -9.13 4.06 0.70
C GLY A 13 -9.62 5.38 0.10
N SER A 14 -10.94 5.57 0.14
CA SER A 14 -11.57 6.80 -0.31
C SER A 14 -12.67 7.29 0.64
N GLY A 15 -13.07 8.55 0.46
CA GLY A 15 -14.22 9.16 1.12
C GLY A 15 -15.00 10.02 0.14
N ASN A 16 -16.31 10.16 0.36
CA ASN A 16 -17.14 11.02 -0.50
C ASN A 16 -16.78 12.50 -0.30
N PHE A 17 -16.84 13.27 -1.39
CA PHE A 17 -16.60 14.70 -1.36
C PHE A 17 -17.56 15.44 -2.29
N GLY A 18 -18.20 16.49 -1.77
CA GLY A 18 -19.23 17.22 -2.48
C GLY A 18 -20.35 16.31 -2.97
N GLU A 19 -21.03 16.74 -4.04
CA GLU A 19 -22.19 16.00 -4.56
C GLU A 19 -21.80 14.71 -5.26
N THR A 20 -20.77 14.78 -6.13
CA THR A 20 -20.45 13.69 -7.06
C THR A 20 -18.99 13.24 -7.02
N GLY A 21 -18.18 13.79 -6.12
CA GLY A 21 -16.75 13.52 -6.01
C GLY A 21 -16.38 12.54 -4.90
N LYS A 22 -15.09 12.18 -4.89
CA LYS A 22 -14.41 11.47 -3.81
C LYS A 22 -13.01 12.04 -3.58
N TYR A 23 -12.50 11.88 -2.36
CA TYR A 23 -11.08 11.95 -2.03
C TYR A 23 -10.50 10.54 -1.93
N TYR A 24 -9.23 10.41 -2.27
CA TYR A 24 -8.47 9.17 -2.27
C TYR A 24 -7.17 9.36 -1.52
N ALA A 25 -6.82 8.42 -0.64
CA ALA A 25 -5.48 8.28 -0.10
C ALA A 25 -4.74 7.24 -0.96
N ILE A 26 -3.61 7.65 -1.56
CA ILE A 26 -2.93 6.87 -2.58
C ILE A 26 -1.45 6.86 -2.24
N PHE A 27 -0.89 5.68 -1.98
CA PHE A 27 0.55 5.56 -1.98
C PHE A 27 1.01 5.40 -3.43
N THR A 28 1.85 6.32 -3.89
CA THR A 28 2.31 6.39 -5.27
C THR A 28 3.79 6.05 -5.37
N ARG A 29 4.20 5.53 -6.52
CA ARG A 29 5.61 5.18 -6.77
C ARG A 29 6.51 6.41 -6.76
N GLY A 30 6.12 7.47 -7.47
CA GLY A 30 6.97 8.62 -7.73
C GLY A 30 6.70 9.88 -6.89
N LEU A 31 5.60 9.91 -6.12
CA LEU A 31 5.19 11.12 -5.38
C LEU A 31 4.95 10.88 -3.88
N GLY A 32 5.16 9.67 -3.37
CA GLY A 32 4.88 9.34 -1.97
C GLY A 32 3.38 9.17 -1.67
N MET A 33 2.95 9.53 -0.47
CA MET A 33 1.55 9.49 -0.04
C MET A 33 0.80 10.72 -0.56
N ILE A 34 -0.09 10.50 -1.52
CA ILE A 34 -0.92 11.54 -2.13
C ILE A 34 -2.36 11.45 -1.64
N TYR A 35 -2.90 12.60 -1.23
CA TYR A 35 -4.33 12.79 -1.01
C TYR A 35 -4.89 13.61 -2.17
N ALA A 36 -5.73 12.99 -3.00
CA ALA A 36 -6.24 13.61 -4.21
C ALA A 36 -7.76 13.51 -4.34
N SER A 37 -8.35 14.49 -5.03
CA SER A 37 -9.77 14.49 -5.35
C SER A 37 -10.04 14.04 -6.78
N ALA A 38 -11.18 13.39 -7.00
CA ALA A 38 -11.76 13.18 -8.31
C ALA A 38 -13.22 13.66 -8.30
N GLN A 39 -13.56 14.65 -9.13
CA GLN A 39 -14.92 15.14 -9.28
C GLN A 39 -15.72 14.27 -10.27
N GLY A 40 -17.04 14.21 -10.10
CA GLY A 40 -17.93 13.47 -11.00
C GLY A 40 -17.78 11.94 -10.97
N VAL A 41 -16.87 11.38 -10.18
CA VAL A 41 -16.58 9.94 -10.13
C VAL A 41 -17.78 9.10 -9.67
N ARG A 42 -18.72 9.69 -8.93
CA ARG A 42 -19.93 9.01 -8.46
C ARG A 42 -21.07 9.02 -9.49
N LYS A 43 -20.93 9.75 -10.61
CA LYS A 43 -21.93 9.77 -11.68
C LYS A 43 -21.95 8.42 -12.41
N MET A 44 -23.14 7.94 -12.79
CA MET A 44 -23.29 6.69 -13.54
C MET A 44 -22.55 6.70 -14.89
N SER A 45 -22.44 7.88 -15.51
CA SER A 45 -21.70 8.08 -16.77
C SER A 45 -20.17 8.11 -16.62
N SER A 46 -19.65 8.12 -15.38
CA SER A 46 -18.20 8.22 -15.15
C SER A 46 -17.49 6.91 -15.48
N LYS A 47 -16.54 6.96 -16.40
CA LYS A 47 -15.62 5.83 -16.68
C LYS A 47 -14.63 5.62 -15.53
N LEU A 48 -14.18 6.70 -14.89
CA LEU A 48 -13.21 6.65 -13.78
C LEU A 48 -13.77 5.89 -12.57
N ARG A 49 -15.09 5.84 -12.39
CA ARG A 49 -15.71 5.09 -11.28
C ARG A 49 -15.28 3.63 -11.26
N PHE A 50 -15.02 3.02 -12.41
CA PHE A 50 -14.66 1.60 -12.51
C PHE A 50 -13.16 1.33 -12.30
N VAL A 51 -12.35 2.38 -12.33
CA VAL A 51 -10.88 2.30 -12.17
C VAL A 51 -10.48 2.75 -10.76
N LEU A 52 -11.04 3.85 -10.26
CA LEU A 52 -10.75 4.43 -8.95
C LEU A 52 -11.48 3.68 -7.81
N GLN A 53 -11.15 2.41 -7.67
CA GLN A 53 -11.66 1.51 -6.62
C GLN A 53 -10.70 1.49 -5.43
N ASP A 54 -11.25 1.41 -4.23
CA ASP A 54 -10.42 1.24 -3.03
C ASP A 54 -9.63 -0.06 -3.13
N PHE A 55 -8.40 -0.07 -2.59
CA PHE A 55 -7.55 -1.25 -2.55
C PHE A 55 -7.18 -1.79 -3.94
N SER A 56 -7.03 -0.89 -4.92
CA SER A 56 -6.62 -1.23 -6.28
C SER A 56 -5.24 -0.68 -6.63
N TYR A 57 -4.53 -1.39 -7.50
CA TYR A 57 -3.27 -0.96 -8.09
C TYR A 57 -3.45 -0.47 -9.52
N ILE A 58 -3.21 0.81 -9.76
CA ILE A 58 -3.59 1.49 -11.00
C ILE A 58 -2.51 2.47 -11.48
N LYS A 59 -2.60 2.88 -12.74
CA LYS A 59 -1.88 4.05 -13.27
C LYS A 59 -2.77 5.27 -13.11
N ILE A 60 -2.21 6.38 -12.64
CA ILE A 60 -2.95 7.58 -12.28
C ILE A 60 -2.20 8.81 -12.79
N ASP A 61 -2.98 9.73 -13.33
CA ASP A 61 -2.51 11.05 -13.72
C ASP A 61 -3.03 12.09 -12.74
N PHE A 62 -2.13 12.95 -12.28
CA PHE A 62 -2.44 14.02 -11.35
C PHE A 62 -2.12 15.40 -11.94
N VAL A 63 -2.86 16.40 -11.48
CA VAL A 63 -2.45 17.80 -11.56
C VAL A 63 -2.40 18.39 -10.15
N ARG A 64 -1.38 19.21 -9.90
CA ARG A 64 -1.25 19.94 -8.65
C ARG A 64 -2.07 21.23 -8.71
N GLY A 65 -3.13 21.29 -7.91
CA GLY A 65 -3.85 22.54 -7.64
C GLY A 65 -3.10 23.40 -6.61
N LYS A 66 -3.69 24.54 -6.26
CA LYS A 66 -3.12 25.45 -5.24
C LYS A 66 -2.97 24.75 -3.88
N ASP A 67 -4.02 24.06 -3.44
CA ASP A 67 -4.09 23.48 -2.09
C ASP A 67 -4.22 21.95 -2.08
N PHE A 68 -4.54 21.33 -3.23
CA PHE A 68 -4.79 19.88 -3.30
C PHE A 68 -4.48 19.26 -4.65
N TRP A 69 -4.19 17.96 -4.64
CA TRP A 69 -4.03 17.15 -5.84
C TRP A 69 -5.39 16.79 -6.45
N ARG A 70 -5.43 16.73 -7.77
CA ARG A 70 -6.61 16.30 -8.53
C ARG A 70 -6.24 15.17 -9.46
N ILE A 71 -7.04 14.12 -9.46
CA ILE A 71 -6.93 13.02 -10.42
C ILE A 71 -7.59 13.48 -11.72
N THR A 72 -6.83 13.47 -12.80
CA THR A 72 -7.35 13.82 -14.14
C THR A 72 -7.70 12.60 -14.97
N SER A 73 -6.97 11.51 -14.77
CA SER A 73 -7.08 10.28 -15.56
C SER A 73 -6.58 9.09 -14.73
N ALA A 74 -7.08 7.90 -15.05
CA ALA A 74 -6.58 6.66 -14.47
C ALA A 74 -6.86 5.47 -15.39
N SER A 75 -5.98 4.46 -15.37
CA SER A 75 -6.16 3.20 -16.08
C SER A 75 -5.74 2.01 -15.22
N LYS A 76 -6.34 0.84 -15.45
CA LYS A 76 -5.96 -0.40 -14.77
C LYS A 76 -4.53 -0.81 -15.13
N THR A 77 -3.80 -1.34 -14.15
CA THR A 77 -2.53 -2.06 -14.39
C THR A 77 -2.77 -3.51 -14.81
N ASN A 78 -3.98 -4.02 -14.55
CA ASN A 78 -4.39 -5.43 -14.69
C ASN A 78 -3.62 -6.40 -13.77
N LYS A 79 -2.95 -5.89 -12.74
CA LYS A 79 -2.30 -6.68 -11.66
C LYS A 79 -3.07 -6.52 -10.36
N LEU A 80 -2.90 -7.45 -9.42
CA LEU A 80 -3.47 -7.38 -8.06
C LEU A 80 -5.01 -7.22 -8.06
N GLN A 81 -5.69 -7.91 -8.96
CA GLN A 81 -7.14 -7.76 -9.19
C GLN A 81 -8.01 -8.47 -8.15
N ASN A 82 -7.44 -9.40 -7.38
CA ASN A 82 -8.14 -10.26 -6.43
C ASN A 82 -7.85 -9.89 -4.98
N LEU A 83 -7.24 -8.73 -4.70
CA LEU A 83 -6.97 -8.23 -3.34
C LEU A 83 -8.25 -7.98 -2.51
N SER A 84 -9.42 -7.95 -3.15
CA SER A 84 -10.72 -7.83 -2.48
C SER A 84 -11.30 -9.15 -1.97
N ARG A 85 -10.60 -10.29 -2.13
CA ARG A 85 -11.03 -11.58 -1.58
C ARG A 85 -11.20 -11.48 -0.05
N PRO A 86 -12.32 -11.95 0.54
CA PRO A 86 -12.60 -11.74 1.96
C PRO A 86 -11.49 -12.20 2.91
N GLU A 87 -10.79 -13.30 2.57
CA GLU A 87 -9.74 -13.85 3.43
C GLU A 87 -8.51 -12.95 3.54
N ILE A 88 -8.18 -12.21 2.47
CA ILE A 88 -6.96 -11.39 2.38
C ILE A 88 -7.25 -9.90 2.56
N PHE A 89 -8.49 -9.47 2.33
CA PHE A 89 -8.90 -8.07 2.39
C PHE A 89 -8.62 -7.45 3.76
N GLY A 90 -8.84 -8.20 4.85
CA GLY A 90 -8.53 -7.74 6.20
C GLY A 90 -7.06 -7.41 6.41
N VAL A 91 -6.15 -8.24 5.86
CA VAL A 91 -4.70 -8.00 5.90
C VAL A 91 -4.35 -6.73 5.13
N PHE A 92 -4.89 -6.57 3.92
CA PHE A 92 -4.59 -5.39 3.12
C PHE A 92 -5.15 -4.09 3.72
N VAL A 93 -6.30 -4.15 4.39
CA VAL A 93 -6.85 -3.03 5.16
C VAL A 93 -5.91 -2.62 6.30
N ASN A 94 -5.35 -3.59 7.04
CA ASN A 94 -4.40 -3.31 8.12
C ASN A 94 -3.11 -2.66 7.60
N ILE A 95 -2.54 -3.21 6.53
CA ILE A 95 -1.37 -2.64 5.85
C ILE A 95 -1.67 -1.22 5.37
N SER A 96 -2.83 -0.99 4.77
CA SER A 96 -3.27 0.33 4.29
C SER A 96 -3.40 1.35 5.42
N LYS A 97 -3.93 0.94 6.58
CA LYS A 97 -4.00 1.78 7.79
C LYS A 97 -2.60 2.14 8.30
N LEU A 98 -1.70 1.16 8.34
CA LEU A 98 -0.31 1.36 8.76
C LEU A 98 0.41 2.37 7.86
N LEU A 99 0.32 2.18 6.53
CA LEU A 99 0.95 3.08 5.55
C LEU A 99 0.43 4.51 5.67
N LYS A 100 -0.90 4.70 5.77
CA LYS A 100 -1.51 6.03 5.98
C LYS A 100 -1.07 6.71 7.27
N ARG A 101 -0.72 5.92 8.30
CA ARG A 101 -0.25 6.43 9.58
C ARG A 101 1.24 6.81 9.56
N LEU A 102 2.07 6.04 8.86
CA LEU A 102 3.53 6.19 8.93
C LEU A 102 4.13 7.01 7.79
N LEU A 103 3.50 7.07 6.62
CA LEU A 103 4.04 7.82 5.48
C LEU A 103 3.70 9.31 5.58
N ALA A 104 4.73 10.14 5.54
CA ALA A 104 4.62 11.59 5.66
C ALA A 104 4.49 12.26 4.28
N GLY A 105 3.26 12.37 3.78
CA GLY A 105 2.94 13.21 2.62
C GLY A 105 3.74 12.89 1.35
N GLU A 106 4.16 13.94 0.65
CA GLU A 106 4.72 13.90 -0.72
C GLU A 106 6.22 13.56 -0.77
N ASP A 107 6.63 12.52 -0.05
CA ASP A 107 8.00 12.02 -0.03
C ASP A 107 8.09 10.67 -0.76
N PRO A 108 8.67 10.63 -1.98
CA PRO A 108 8.74 9.41 -2.77
C PRO A 108 9.59 8.34 -2.09
N ASN A 109 9.06 7.12 -2.00
CA ASN A 109 9.79 5.96 -1.51
C ASN A 109 9.57 4.77 -2.44
N GLU A 110 10.28 4.78 -3.55
CA GLU A 110 10.13 3.78 -4.62
C GLU A 110 10.49 2.36 -4.15
N ILE A 111 11.50 2.24 -3.28
CA ILE A 111 11.91 0.95 -2.71
C ILE A 111 10.75 0.32 -1.94
N LEU A 112 10.14 1.08 -1.02
CA LEU A 112 8.98 0.63 -0.26
C LEU A 112 7.79 0.29 -1.16
N PHE A 113 7.57 1.10 -2.20
CA PHE A 113 6.48 0.88 -3.15
C PHE A 113 6.63 -0.46 -3.88
N ILE A 114 7.83 -0.77 -4.37
CA ILE A 114 8.13 -2.03 -5.06
C ILE A 114 8.02 -3.22 -4.09
N ASP A 115 8.57 -3.09 -2.89
CA ASP A 115 8.48 -4.14 -1.85
C ASP A 115 7.03 -4.45 -1.47
N LEU A 116 6.21 -3.40 -1.32
CA LEU A 116 4.79 -3.55 -1.05
C LEU A 116 4.07 -4.27 -2.20
N LEU A 117 4.35 -3.91 -3.46
CA LEU A 117 3.75 -4.59 -4.61
C LEU A 117 4.11 -6.08 -4.66
N ASN A 118 5.36 -6.42 -4.38
CA ASN A 118 5.81 -7.82 -4.35
C ASN A 118 5.11 -8.59 -3.23
N GLY A 119 5.04 -8.01 -2.03
CA GLY A 119 4.34 -8.61 -0.90
C GLY A 119 2.84 -8.80 -1.16
N LEU A 120 2.17 -7.80 -1.75
CA LEU A 120 0.77 -7.91 -2.14
C LEU A 120 0.54 -8.96 -3.24
N SER A 121 1.50 -9.15 -4.15
CA SER A 121 1.40 -10.19 -5.18
C SER A 121 1.47 -11.59 -4.60
N ILE A 122 2.24 -11.81 -3.54
CA ILE A 122 2.21 -13.09 -2.82
C ILE A 122 0.92 -13.21 -2.03
N LEU A 123 0.52 -12.16 -1.31
CA LEU A 123 -0.72 -12.16 -0.53
C LEU A 123 -1.94 -12.54 -1.38
N GLU A 124 -2.01 -12.07 -2.62
CA GLU A 124 -3.08 -12.40 -3.57
C GLU A 124 -3.15 -13.90 -3.91
N LYS A 125 -2.00 -14.57 -3.98
CA LYS A 125 -1.86 -16.00 -4.32
C LYS A 125 -2.06 -16.91 -3.10
N SER A 126 -1.81 -16.38 -1.90
CA SER A 126 -1.93 -17.13 -0.66
C SER A 126 -3.36 -17.60 -0.38
N LYS A 127 -3.47 -18.79 0.22
CA LYS A 127 -4.75 -19.43 0.51
C LYS A 127 -4.89 -19.85 1.96
N ALA A 128 -3.81 -20.31 2.57
CA ALA A 128 -3.85 -20.79 3.95
C ALA A 128 -3.78 -19.62 4.93
N LYS A 129 -4.58 -19.67 5.99
CA LYS A 129 -4.61 -18.62 7.03
C LYS A 129 -3.24 -18.37 7.66
N ASP A 130 -2.44 -19.42 7.84
CA ASP A 130 -1.09 -19.29 8.40
C ASP A 130 -0.13 -18.57 7.44
N GLU A 131 -0.23 -18.88 6.14
CA GLU A 131 0.52 -18.22 5.08
C GLU A 131 0.19 -16.71 5.03
N LEU A 132 -1.09 -16.35 5.09
CA LEU A 132 -1.53 -14.95 5.14
C LEU A 132 -0.91 -14.18 6.30
N ARG A 133 -0.80 -14.81 7.48
CA ARG A 133 -0.15 -14.21 8.66
C ARG A 133 1.35 -14.05 8.47
N ASN A 134 2.01 -15.00 7.82
CA ASN A 134 3.44 -14.92 7.51
C ASN A 134 3.71 -13.77 6.53
N VAL A 135 2.90 -13.67 5.47
CA VAL A 135 2.96 -12.61 4.47
C VAL A 135 2.68 -11.23 5.09
N GLU A 136 1.65 -11.12 5.95
CA GLU A 136 1.38 -9.87 6.68
C GLU A 136 2.57 -9.45 7.54
N ALA A 137 3.13 -10.38 8.34
CA ALA A 137 4.25 -10.09 9.21
C ALA A 137 5.47 -9.56 8.44
N ILE A 138 5.80 -10.14 7.29
CA ILE A 138 6.95 -9.69 6.52
C ILE A 138 6.72 -8.35 5.81
N ILE A 139 5.50 -8.10 5.30
CA ILE A 139 5.16 -6.80 4.73
C ILE A 139 5.30 -5.72 5.80
N VAL A 140 4.73 -5.95 6.99
CA VAL A 140 4.82 -5.00 8.10
C VAL A 140 6.26 -4.81 8.56
N LEU A 141 7.04 -5.89 8.69
CA LEU A 141 8.46 -5.79 9.04
C LEU A 141 9.23 -4.91 8.06
N ARG A 142 9.04 -5.11 6.75
CA ARG A 142 9.73 -4.33 5.72
C ARG A 142 9.27 -2.89 5.67
N ILE A 143 7.98 -2.61 5.86
CA ILE A 143 7.48 -1.22 6.02
C ILE A 143 8.22 -0.55 7.17
N LEU A 144 8.22 -1.17 8.35
CA LEU A 144 8.85 -0.59 9.54
C LEU A 144 10.35 -0.41 9.38
N ASN A 145 11.04 -1.39 8.80
CA ASN A 145 12.47 -1.30 8.54
C ASN A 145 12.80 -0.20 7.54
N ASN A 146 12.07 -0.14 6.43
CA ASN A 146 12.29 0.85 5.39
C ASN A 146 12.10 2.29 5.92
N LEU A 147 11.18 2.48 6.86
CA LEU A 147 10.94 3.75 7.54
C LEU A 147 11.86 3.99 8.75
N GLY A 148 12.83 3.11 8.99
CA GLY A 148 13.85 3.28 10.03
C GLY A 148 13.45 2.85 11.45
N TYR A 149 12.30 2.19 11.62
CA TYR A 149 11.80 1.77 12.94
C TYR A 149 12.36 0.43 13.42
N ILE A 150 12.98 -0.36 12.54
CA ILE A 150 13.63 -1.62 12.91
C ILE A 150 15.14 -1.37 13.04
N GLY A 151 15.63 -1.34 14.28
CA GLY A 151 17.07 -1.31 14.57
C GLY A 151 17.75 -2.58 14.03
N GLY A 152 18.98 -2.45 13.51
CA GLY A 152 19.72 -3.43 12.69
C GLY A 152 19.99 -4.81 13.31
N ASN A 153 18.94 -5.55 13.65
CA ASN A 153 18.96 -6.90 14.17
C ASN A 153 19.40 -7.87 13.06
N GLU A 154 20.52 -8.55 13.28
CA GLU A 154 21.13 -9.45 12.29
C GLU A 154 20.18 -10.57 11.83
N ILE A 155 19.35 -11.10 12.74
CA ILE A 155 18.37 -12.15 12.46
C ILE A 155 17.30 -11.66 11.47
N LEU A 156 17.00 -10.35 11.47
CA LEU A 156 15.99 -9.77 10.59
C LEU A 156 16.54 -9.42 9.20
N LYS A 157 17.88 -9.31 9.06
CA LYS A 157 18.51 -8.89 7.79
C LYS A 157 18.12 -9.81 6.64
N ASP A 158 18.06 -11.11 6.88
CA ASP A 158 17.69 -12.11 5.87
C ASP A 158 16.24 -11.92 5.42
N PHE A 159 15.33 -11.69 6.36
CA PHE A 159 13.92 -11.43 6.04
C PHE A 159 13.71 -10.10 5.32
N ILE A 160 14.48 -9.07 5.68
CA ILE A 160 14.38 -7.74 5.08
C ILE A 160 14.91 -7.73 3.66
N ARG A 161 16.07 -8.35 3.41
CA ARG A 161 16.80 -8.23 2.13
C ARG A 161 16.42 -9.28 1.09
N SER A 162 15.89 -10.43 1.51
CA SER A 162 15.55 -11.48 0.56
C SER A 162 14.50 -11.02 -0.45
N PRO A 163 14.47 -11.55 -1.66
CA PRO A 163 13.32 -11.40 -2.53
C PRO A 163 12.05 -11.93 -1.86
N PHE A 164 10.90 -11.34 -2.20
CA PHE A 164 9.60 -11.86 -1.82
C PHE A 164 9.32 -13.11 -2.67
N GLU A 165 9.67 -14.29 -2.14
CA GLU A 165 9.54 -15.61 -2.78
C GLU A 165 8.93 -16.64 -1.82
N GLU A 166 8.43 -17.77 -2.33
CA GLU A 166 7.76 -18.80 -1.50
C GLU A 166 8.67 -19.35 -0.38
N ASP A 167 9.96 -19.54 -0.66
CA ASP A 167 10.96 -20.00 0.32
C ASP A 167 11.08 -19.05 1.52
N LEU A 168 10.90 -17.75 1.31
CA LEU A 168 10.90 -16.76 2.39
C LEU A 168 9.71 -17.00 3.32
N ILE A 169 8.54 -17.30 2.77
CA ILE A 169 7.31 -17.55 3.55
C ILE A 169 7.46 -18.78 4.44
N PHE A 170 8.11 -19.84 3.93
CA PHE A 170 8.44 -21.01 4.73
C PHE A 170 9.38 -20.66 5.89
N LYS A 171 10.47 -19.94 5.64
CA LYS A 171 11.42 -19.50 6.69
C LYS A 171 10.76 -18.61 7.75
N ILE A 172 9.78 -17.80 7.35
CA ILE A 172 9.04 -16.95 8.29
C ILE A 172 8.22 -17.80 9.26
N SER A 173 7.67 -18.93 8.84
CA SER A 173 6.84 -19.77 9.71
C SER A 173 7.60 -20.20 10.99
N GLU A 174 8.90 -20.48 10.86
CA GLU A 174 9.78 -20.86 11.97
C GLU A 174 10.16 -19.69 12.88
N SER A 175 10.18 -18.47 12.34
CA SER A 175 10.66 -17.27 13.04
C SER A 175 9.57 -16.23 13.34
N ARG A 176 8.31 -16.51 13.01
CA ARG A 176 7.20 -15.53 13.09
C ARG A 176 7.06 -14.90 14.46
N ALA A 177 7.17 -15.67 15.54
CA ALA A 177 7.05 -15.14 16.90
C ALA A 177 8.09 -14.05 17.20
N LYS A 178 9.34 -14.25 16.75
CA LYS A 178 10.43 -13.28 16.90
C LYS A 178 10.19 -12.04 16.05
N ILE A 179 9.73 -12.22 14.80
CA ILE A 179 9.38 -11.11 13.89
C ILE A 179 8.27 -10.25 14.50
N LEU A 180 7.19 -10.88 14.97
CA LEU A 180 6.06 -10.18 15.61
C LEU A 180 6.49 -9.44 16.88
N HIS A 181 7.40 -10.01 17.68
CA HIS A 181 7.96 -9.32 18.84
C HIS A 181 8.65 -8.01 18.43
N GLN A 182 9.46 -8.03 17.38
CA GLN A 182 10.18 -6.85 16.89
C GLN A 182 9.23 -5.80 16.29
N ILE A 183 8.24 -6.24 15.51
CA ILE A 183 7.17 -5.38 14.98
C ILE A 183 6.44 -4.67 16.13
N ASN A 184 5.98 -5.43 17.13
CA ASN A 184 5.23 -4.88 18.25
C ASN A 184 6.08 -3.94 19.11
N LYS A 185 7.38 -4.22 19.25
CA LYS A 185 8.32 -3.31 19.91
C LYS A 185 8.42 -1.98 19.15
N ALA A 186 8.70 -2.03 17.84
CA ALA A 186 8.81 -0.85 16.99
C ALA A 186 7.52 -0.01 16.99
N LEU A 187 6.36 -0.65 16.86
CA LEU A 187 5.06 0.04 16.88
C LEU A 187 4.77 0.73 18.22
N LYS A 188 5.20 0.16 19.35
CA LYS A 188 5.07 0.79 20.68
C LYS A 188 5.98 2.02 20.82
N GLU A 189 7.22 1.90 20.36
CA GLU A 189 8.23 2.97 20.41
C GLU A 189 7.89 4.15 19.49
N THR A 190 7.05 3.94 18.48
CA THR A 190 6.65 5.03 17.58
C THR A 190 5.73 6.06 18.26
N HIS A 191 5.22 5.82 19.49
CA HIS A 191 4.33 6.72 20.23
C HIS A 191 3.16 7.28 19.39
N LEU A 192 2.66 6.47 18.45
CA LEU A 192 1.54 6.80 17.55
C LEU A 192 0.25 6.09 17.97
#